data_AF-A0A815W9W4-F1
#
_entry.id   AF-A0A815W9W4-F1
#
_cell.length_a   1.000
_cell.length_b   1.000
_cell.length_c   1.000
_cell.angle_alpha   90.00
_cell.angle_beta   90.00
_cell.angle_gamma   90.00
#
_symmetry.space_group_name_H-M   'P 1'
#
loop_
_entity.id
_entity.type
_entity.pdbx_description
1 polymer ?
#
loop_
_entity_poly.entity_id
_entity_poly.type
_entity_poly.pdbx_seq_one_letter_code
_entity_poly.pdbx_strand_id
1 'polypeptide(L)'
;IEGGYVIEDDDGSTSPSTTIVYPFSGNIDNHFILGKILLKYRPRFIILYDASLTCVRQLEVFKATNPEHPLRIYFLLYGKSIEEQRYLLSVKKQKET
;
A
#
# COMPACT_ATOMS: atom_id res chain seq x y z
N ILE A 1 -12.12 -2.82 -17.02
CA ILE A 1 -10.87 -3.35 -16.42
C ILE A 1 -10.94 -3.04 -14.93
N GLU A 2 -11.85 -3.73 -14.23
CA GLU A 2 -12.07 -3.60 -12.79
C GLU A 2 -11.19 -4.65 -12.10
N GLY A 3 -10.01 -4.25 -11.66
CA GLY A 3 -9.05 -5.14 -11.00
C GLY A 3 -8.96 -4.94 -9.48
N GLY A 4 -9.91 -4.23 -8.87
CA GLY A 4 -9.93 -4.01 -7.42
C GLY A 4 -10.78 -5.08 -6.74
N TYR A 5 -10.20 -5.81 -5.79
CA TYR A 5 -10.96 -6.71 -4.92
C TYR A 5 -11.45 -5.92 -3.72
N VAL A 6 -12.78 -5.84 -3.59
CA VAL A 6 -13.43 -5.28 -2.40
C VAL A 6 -13.74 -6.45 -1.48
N ILE A 7 -13.17 -6.43 -0.28
CA ILE A 7 -13.47 -7.36 0.79
C ILE A 7 -14.40 -6.61 1.75
N GLU A 8 -15.66 -7.04 1.78
CA GLU A 8 -16.63 -6.59 2.78
C GLU A 8 -16.54 -7.55 3.96
N ASP A 9 -16.18 -7.03 5.13
CA ASP A 9 -16.18 -7.80 6.36
C ASP A 9 -17.65 -7.96 6.81
N ASP A 10 -18.21 -9.17 6.65
CA ASP A 10 -19.54 -9.55 7.17
C ASP A 10 -19.41 -9.93 8.65
N ASP A 11 -19.08 -8.95 9.49
CA ASP A 11 -18.82 -9.16 10.92
C ASP A 11 -19.98 -8.72 11.83
N GLY A 12 -21.20 -8.53 11.32
CA GLY A 12 -22.37 -8.17 12.15
C GLY A 12 -22.22 -6.90 13.00
N SER A 13 -21.12 -6.14 12.86
CA SER A 13 -20.95 -4.83 13.45
C SER A 13 -21.59 -3.81 12.53
N THR A 14 -22.29 -2.81 13.10
CA THR A 14 -23.10 -1.82 12.36
C THR A 14 -22.30 -0.86 11.47
N SER A 15 -21.03 -1.15 11.17
CA SER A 15 -20.18 -0.33 10.31
C SER A 15 -19.38 -1.26 9.37
N PRO A 16 -19.68 -1.30 8.06
CA PRO A 16 -18.90 -2.11 7.14
C PRO A 16 -17.47 -1.57 7.07
N SER A 17 -16.51 -2.34 7.57
CA SER A 17 -15.09 -2.06 7.38
C SER A 17 -14.70 -2.55 5.98
N THR A 18 -14.94 -1.73 4.96
CA THR A 18 -14.61 -2.11 3.59
C THR A 18 -13.10 -2.06 3.36
N THR A 19 -12.47 -3.22 3.16
CA THR A 19 -11.05 -3.34 2.80
C THR A 19 -10.91 -3.49 1.29
N ILE A 20 -10.05 -2.69 0.66
CA ILE A 20 -9.89 -2.69 -0.80
C ILE A 20 -8.44 -2.98 -1.15
N VAL A 21 -8.22 -4.05 -1.91
CA VAL A 21 -6.91 -4.40 -2.46
C VAL A 21 -6.87 -4.01 -3.92
N TYR A 22 -5.95 -3.11 -4.27
CA TYR A 22 -5.79 -2.64 -5.64
C TYR A 22 -4.37 -2.93 -6.16
N PRO A 23 -4.21 -3.74 -7.23
CA PRO A 23 -2.91 -3.99 -7.82
C PRO A 23 -2.43 -2.75 -8.57
N PHE A 24 -1.26 -2.24 -8.18
CA PHE A 24 -0.63 -1.08 -8.81
C PHE A 24 0.48 -1.57 -9.74
N SER A 25 0.18 -1.74 -11.03
CA SER A 25 1.20 -2.11 -12.04
C SER A 25 1.71 -0.83 -12.69
N GLY A 26 3.02 -0.54 -12.59
CA GLY A 26 3.70 0.75 -12.84
C GLY A 26 3.53 1.48 -14.19
N ASN A 27 2.42 1.33 -14.91
CA ASN A 27 2.08 2.10 -16.09
C ASN A 27 1.48 3.48 -15.74
N ILE A 28 1.54 4.40 -16.69
CA ILE A 28 1.14 5.81 -16.62
C ILE A 28 -0.35 5.96 -16.23
N ASP A 29 -1.16 4.96 -16.59
CA ASP A 29 -2.60 4.83 -16.35
C ASP A 29 -2.98 4.88 -14.86
N ASN A 30 -2.01 4.57 -14.00
CA ASN A 30 -2.14 4.53 -12.56
C ASN A 30 -2.53 5.86 -11.91
N HIS A 31 -2.07 6.98 -12.46
CA HIS A 31 -2.38 8.30 -11.90
C HIS A 31 -3.90 8.55 -11.91
N PHE A 32 -4.54 8.22 -13.03
CA PHE A 32 -5.98 8.41 -13.20
C PHE A 32 -6.79 7.43 -12.35
N ILE A 33 -6.33 6.19 -12.24
CA ILE A 33 -7.04 5.16 -11.48
C ILE A 33 -6.97 5.41 -9.98
N LEU A 34 -5.79 5.78 -9.44
CA LEU A 34 -5.64 6.10 -8.03
C LEU A 34 -6.57 7.25 -7.61
N GLY A 35 -6.61 8.33 -8.40
CA GLY A 35 -7.50 9.46 -8.14
C GLY A 35 -8.97 9.06 -8.09
N LYS A 36 -9.42 8.19 -9.00
CA LYS A 36 -10.79 7.65 -9.01
C LYS A 36 -11.10 6.84 -7.76
N ILE A 37 -10.19 5.97 -7.32
CA ILE A 37 -10.37 5.12 -6.14
C ILE A 37 -10.44 5.97 -4.88
N LEU A 38 -9.53 6.94 -4.73
CA LEU A 38 -9.51 7.85 -3.59
C LEU A 38 -10.80 8.66 -3.49
N LEU A 39 -11.32 9.15 -4.63
CA LEU A 39 -12.57 9.90 -4.67
C LEU A 39 -13.79 9.01 -4.40
N LYS A 40 -13.82 7.79 -4.95
CA LYS A 40 -14.93 6.84 -4.81
C LYS A 40 -15.06 6.32 -3.38
N TYR A 41 -13.94 5.94 -2.75
CA TYR A 41 -13.97 5.22 -1.47
C TYR A 41 -13.55 6.04 -0.25
N ARG A 42 -12.89 7.18 -0.45
CA ARG A 42 -12.49 8.09 0.64
C ARG A 42 -11.88 7.33 1.84
N PRO A 43 -10.84 6.48 1.63
CA PRO A 43 -10.33 5.62 2.69
C PRO A 43 -9.70 6.44 3.82
N ARG A 44 -9.77 5.93 5.06
CA ARG A 44 -9.07 6.52 6.23
C ARG A 44 -7.65 5.96 6.40
N PHE A 45 -7.42 4.74 5.91
CA PHE A 45 -6.14 4.03 6.01
C PHE A 45 -5.73 3.49 4.63
N ILE A 46 -4.46 3.64 4.28
CA ILE A 46 -3.88 3.11 3.04
C ILE A 46 -2.57 2.41 3.39
N ILE A 47 -2.37 1.21 2.84
CA ILE A 47 -1.11 0.45 2.95
C ILE A 47 -0.52 0.35 1.54
N LEU A 48 0.69 0.89 1.36
CA LEU A 48 1.41 0.84 0.09
C LEU A 48 2.43 -0.29 0.14
N TYR A 49 2.25 -1.28 -0.74
CA TYR A 49 3.20 -2.38 -0.90
C TYR A 49 4.48 -1.94 -1.62
N ASP A 50 4.32 -1.21 -2.72
CA ASP A 50 5.41 -0.57 -3.46
C ASP A 50 5.08 0.92 -3.62
N ALA A 51 6.00 1.76 -3.17
CA ALA A 51 5.76 3.19 -3.03
C ALA A 51 6.51 3.96 -4.12
N SER A 52 5.86 4.14 -5.28
CA SER A 52 6.36 5.08 -6.29
C SER A 52 6.21 6.53 -5.81
N LEU A 53 7.17 7.38 -6.16
CA LEU A 53 7.15 8.81 -5.80
C LEU A 53 5.89 9.53 -6.32
N THR A 54 5.39 9.11 -7.48
CA THR A 54 4.17 9.67 -8.09
C THR A 54 2.94 9.37 -7.23
N CYS A 55 2.80 8.12 -6.74
CA CYS A 55 1.68 7.75 -5.87
C CYS A 55 1.65 8.56 -4.58
N VAL A 56 2.82 8.72 -3.95
CA VAL A 56 2.95 9.48 -2.70
C VAL A 56 2.49 10.91 -2.89
N ARG A 57 2.94 11.58 -3.96
CA ARG A 57 2.51 12.96 -4.28
C ARG A 57 1.01 13.08 -4.49
N GLN A 58 0.39 12.13 -5.17
CA GLN A 58 -1.06 12.14 -5.35
C GLN A 58 -1.81 12.00 -4.02
N LEU A 59 -1.33 11.15 -3.12
CA LEU A 59 -1.91 10.97 -1.80
C LEU A 59 -1.76 12.22 -0.93
N GLU A 60 -0.62 12.91 -1.02
CA GLU A 60 -0.39 14.20 -0.36
C GLU A 60 -1.38 15.26 -0.84
N VAL A 61 -1.55 15.40 -2.17
CA VAL A 61 -2.53 16.33 -2.76
C VAL A 61 -3.95 15.98 -2.32
N PHE A 62 -4.31 14.70 -2.30
CA PHE A 62 -5.63 14.26 -1.84
C PHE A 62 -5.85 14.59 -0.36
N LYS A 63 -4.86 14.37 0.50
CA LYS A 63 -4.89 14.74 1.91
C LYS A 63 -5.01 16.25 2.10
N ALA A 64 -4.25 17.04 1.35
CA ALA A 64 -4.28 18.50 1.42
C ALA A 64 -5.64 19.07 0.95
N THR A 65 -6.25 18.46 -0.06
CA THR A 65 -7.57 18.86 -0.57
C THR A 65 -8.70 18.52 0.41
N ASN A 66 -8.48 17.59 1.34
CA ASN A 66 -9.50 17.10 2.26
C ASN A 66 -9.01 17.13 3.72
N PRO A 67 -8.82 18.34 4.31
CA PRO A 67 -8.29 18.47 5.67
C PRO A 67 -9.22 17.84 6.73
N GLU A 68 -10.53 17.83 6.48
CA GLU A 68 -11.54 17.23 7.36
C GLU A 68 -11.48 15.69 7.41
N HIS A 69 -10.77 15.06 6.46
CA HIS A 69 -10.70 13.60 6.34
C HIS A 69 -9.29 13.10 6.69
N PRO A 70 -9.08 12.57 7.92
CA PRO A 70 -7.76 12.17 8.37
C PRO A 70 -7.28 10.92 7.63
N LEU A 71 -6.36 11.10 6.69
CA LEU A 71 -5.72 10.01 5.94
C LEU A 71 -4.44 9.54 6.62
N ARG A 72 -4.35 8.24 6.93
CA ARG A 72 -3.12 7.58 7.43
C ARG A 72 -2.55 6.65 6.36
N ILE A 73 -1.28 6.84 6.03
CA ILE A 73 -0.57 6.10 4.99
C ILE A 73 0.53 5.28 5.65
N TYR A 74 0.54 3.98 5.42
CA TYR A 74 1.59 3.07 5.87
C TYR A 74 2.36 2.53 4.67
N PHE A 75 3.68 2.45 4.81
CA PHE A 75 4.57 1.87 3.81
C PHE A 75 5.00 0.49 4.26
N LEU A 76 4.83 -0.52 3.42
CA LEU A 76 5.39 -1.84 3.66
C LEU A 76 6.83 -1.83 3.16
N LEU A 77 7.77 -1.79 4.09
CA LEU A 77 9.20 -1.91 3.80
C LEU A 77 9.64 -3.33 4.17
N TYR A 78 10.23 -4.05 3.22
CA TYR A 78 10.85 -5.34 3.48
C TYR A 78 12.13 -5.16 4.30
N GLY A 79 12.00 -5.14 5.62
CA GLY A 79 13.12 -5.09 6.55
C GLY A 79 13.71 -6.47 6.77
N LYS A 80 14.87 -6.75 6.16
CA LYS A 80 15.71 -7.94 6.38
C LYS A 80 14.98 -9.27 6.20
N SER A 81 14.92 -9.73 4.96
CA SER A 81 14.53 -11.11 4.68
C SER A 81 15.49 -12.07 5.43
N ILE A 82 14.95 -13.17 5.96
CA ILE A 82 15.72 -14.21 6.65
C ILE A 82 16.79 -14.79 5.69
N GLU A 83 16.54 -14.71 4.38
CA GLU A 83 17.47 -15.08 3.32
C GLU A 83 18.73 -14.20 3.29
N GLU A 84 18.64 -12.88 3.53
CA GLU A 84 19.81 -11.99 3.62
C GLU A 84 20.68 -12.36 4.83
N GLN A 85 20.04 -12.63 5.98
CA GLN A 85 20.76 -13.02 7.19
C GLN A 85 21.40 -14.41 7.06
N ARG A 86 20.74 -15.38 6.40
CA ARG A 86 21.34 -16.69 6.08
C ARG A 86 22.51 -16.58 5.11
N TYR A 87 22.41 -15.71 4.09
CA TYR A 87 23.50 -15.47 3.15
C TYR A 87 24.71 -14.84 3.84
N LEU A 88 24.52 -13.82 4.69
CA LEU A 88 25.62 -13.23 5.46
C LEU A 88 26.26 -14.23 6.44
N LEU A 89 25.46 -15.13 7.02
CA LEU A 89 25.96 -16.20 7.89
C LEU A 89 26.74 -17.28 7.12
N SER A 90 26.30 -17.66 5.92
CA SER A 90 27.02 -18.64 5.10
C SER A 90 28.36 -18.09 4.59
N VAL A 91 28.41 -16.83 4.18
CA VAL A 91 29.64 -16.13 3.77
C VAL A 91 30.64 -16.01 4.93
N LYS A 92 30.17 -15.73 6.15
CA LYS A 92 31.05 -15.67 7.33
C LYS A 92 31.67 -17.03 7.66
N LYS A 93 30.88 -18.10 7.60
CA LYS A 93 31.33 -19.46 7.92
C LYS A 93 32.38 -19.99 6.93
N GLN A 94 32.32 -19.56 5.67
CA GLN A 94 33.31 -19.93 4.64
C GLN A 94 34.66 -19.24 4.82
N LYS A 95 34.72 -18.11 5.54
CA LYS A 95 35.95 -17.31 5.72
C LYS A 95 36.78 -17.75 6.93
N GLU A 96 36.21 -18.56 7.83
CA GLU A 96 36.90 -19.16 8.99
C GLU A 96 37.50 -20.55 8.68
N THR A 97 37.46 -21.00 7.41
CA THR A 97 38.18 -22.20 6.92
C THR A 97 39.32 -21.75 6.01
#